data_AF-A0A6L7M093-F1
#
_entry.id   AF-A0A6L7M093-F1
#
_cell.length_a   1.000
_cell.length_b   1.000
_cell.length_c   1.000
_cell.angle_alpha   90.00
_cell.angle_beta   90.00
_cell.angle_gamma   90.00
#
_symmetry.space_group_name_H-M   'P 1'
#
loop_
_entity.id
_entity.type
_entity.pdbx_description
1 polymer ?
#
loop_
_entity_poly.entity_id
_entity_poly.type
_entity_poly.pdbx_seq_one_letter_code
_entity_poly.pdbx_strand_id
1 'polypeptide(L)'
;MEINAGIEYEWGTDIGSFRAKGEVYYSDDYDFQIFDNKQDRQESFTILNFHLGYTSPSERYSVLGYLRNATEEERLNTLFFAPPVGIVGEHGEPRTWGVEFNQRAAIATSGSWDRFVSSMHSFSALRTKALRGCLRVAVTIVGMLFTGSATGDRASPLERHRTSWGVPDLQGIWDFRTRTPFERPVEFGDKAVITPAEAREFLQRPHEVLGDDRPDDPELDLIGAYNEFWLDPGSELDGGRTSLIVDPPNGRLPDMTAAARELIRQLVEERSPPVREIATNVSSDYRFAHPETLGLSDRCLVGFNAGPPITPGAYNNNLRIVQTPGYVVIHTEMIHETRIVPTDGRSHLPAEMRLWLGDSVGHWEGDTLAVDTTNFTAKKPAFEVPGYTPPIGTAEDLHLVERFTRIDAGLLEYEYRLSSPASFTRPFTARIMMKASTDKLYEYACHEGNYAMGAILRGARAQEQRDRAASD
;
A
#
# COMPACT_ATOMS: atom_id res chain seq x y z
N MET A 1 15.32 10.11 18.09
CA MET A 1 15.90 8.84 18.56
C MET A 1 14.78 7.87 18.89
N GLU A 2 14.81 6.64 18.40
CA GLU A 2 13.79 5.63 18.73
C GLU A 2 14.42 4.46 19.50
N ILE A 3 13.72 3.98 20.53
CA ILE A 3 14.12 2.81 21.32
C ILE A 3 12.93 1.86 21.35
N ASN A 4 13.09 0.69 20.76
CA ASN A 4 12.13 -0.41 20.88
C ASN A 4 12.82 -1.57 21.61
N ALA A 5 12.39 -1.85 22.84
CA ALA A 5 12.96 -2.90 23.67
C ALA A 5 11.87 -3.77 24.28
N GLY A 6 12.10 -5.07 24.32
CA GLY A 6 11.18 -6.03 24.93
C GLY A 6 11.92 -7.03 25.79
N ILE A 7 11.31 -7.41 26.91
CA ILE A 7 11.75 -8.53 27.74
C ILE A 7 10.64 -9.56 27.75
N GLU A 8 10.99 -10.80 27.42
CA GLU A 8 10.11 -11.95 27.48
C GLU A 8 10.67 -12.97 28.46
N TYR A 9 9.81 -13.48 29.34
CA TYR A 9 10.16 -14.52 30.30
C TYR A 9 9.13 -15.64 30.24
N GLU A 10 9.62 -16.86 30.06
CA GLU A 10 8.79 -18.06 30.03
C GLU A 10 9.13 -18.97 31.20
N TRP A 11 8.10 -19.55 31.82
CA TRP A 11 8.27 -20.53 32.87
C TRP A 11 7.23 -21.63 32.79
N GLY A 12 7.65 -22.85 33.12
CA GLY A 12 6.78 -24.02 33.20
C GLY A 12 6.25 -24.24 34.61
N THR A 13 5.04 -24.80 34.68
CA THR A 13 4.39 -25.26 35.92
C THR A 13 3.69 -26.59 35.66
N ASP A 14 3.24 -27.27 36.72
CA ASP A 14 2.47 -28.51 36.60
C ASP A 14 1.14 -28.34 35.86
N ILE A 15 0.65 -27.10 35.76
CA ILE A 15 -0.61 -26.76 35.09
C ILE A 15 -0.40 -26.19 33.69
N GLY A 16 0.83 -26.06 33.20
CA GLY A 16 1.13 -25.54 31.86
C GLY A 16 2.31 -24.56 31.85
N SER A 17 2.59 -23.96 30.70
CA SER A 17 3.62 -22.92 30.57
C SER A 17 2.98 -21.54 30.57
N PHE A 18 3.70 -20.59 31.15
CA PHE A 18 3.36 -19.18 31.16
C PHE A 18 4.45 -18.38 30.45
N ARG A 19 4.04 -17.27 29.85
CA ARG A 19 4.89 -16.34 29.13
C ARG A 19 4.48 -14.94 29.52
N ALA A 20 5.38 -14.16 30.09
CA ALA A 20 5.19 -12.74 30.33
C ALA A 20 6.08 -11.96 29.36
N LYS A 21 5.51 -10.99 28.66
CA LYS A 21 6.25 -10.10 27.76
C LYS A 21 5.94 -8.66 28.14
N GLY A 22 6.97 -7.87 28.38
CA GLY A 22 6.88 -6.42 28.53
C GLY A 22 7.65 -5.75 27.41
N GLU A 23 7.05 -4.78 26.76
CA GLU A 23 7.67 -3.99 25.69
C GLU A 23 7.61 -2.52 26.05
N VAL A 24 8.71 -1.82 25.82
CA VAL A 24 8.81 -0.37 25.88
C VAL A 24 9.17 0.13 24.49
N TYR A 25 8.41 1.13 24.06
CA TYR A 25 8.71 1.90 22.88
C TYR A 25 8.86 3.36 23.30
N TYR A 26 10.01 3.95 23.03
CA TYR A 26 10.28 5.38 23.18
C TYR A 26 10.55 5.96 21.81
N SER A 27 9.91 7.08 21.50
CA SER A 27 10.30 7.94 20.39
C SER A 27 10.64 9.32 20.93
N ASP A 28 11.73 9.89 20.42
CA ASP A 28 12.04 11.31 20.60
C ASP A 28 11.04 12.16 19.80
N ASP A 29 11.11 13.47 19.96
CA ASP A 29 10.29 14.35 19.14
C ASP A 29 10.68 14.22 17.65
N TYR A 30 9.67 14.27 16.78
CA TYR A 30 9.86 14.24 15.33
C TYR A 30 8.79 15.07 14.63
N ASP A 31 9.12 15.54 13.43
CA ASP A 31 8.20 16.30 12.58
C ASP A 31 7.68 15.39 11.45
N PHE A 32 6.38 15.48 11.12
CA PHE A 32 5.77 14.71 10.01
C PHE A 32 6.03 15.34 8.62
N GLN A 33 6.75 16.46 8.58
CA GLN A 33 7.29 17.11 7.37
C GLN A 33 6.26 17.76 6.45
N ILE A 34 5.03 18.03 6.92
CA ILE A 34 3.99 18.69 6.14
C ILE A 34 4.21 20.21 6.09
N PHE A 35 4.49 20.84 7.23
CA PHE A 35 4.62 22.29 7.36
C PHE A 35 5.57 22.61 8.53
N ASP A 36 6.45 23.61 8.40
CA ASP A 36 7.31 24.07 9.52
C ASP A 36 6.47 24.84 10.57
N ASN A 37 5.58 24.13 11.28
CA ASN A 37 4.68 24.66 12.31
C ASN A 37 4.52 23.67 13.48
N LYS A 38 3.98 24.15 14.61
CA LYS A 38 3.82 23.34 15.83
C LYS A 38 2.82 22.17 15.71
N GLN A 39 1.95 22.17 14.70
CA GLN A 39 0.97 21.10 14.49
C GLN A 39 1.58 19.90 13.75
N ASP A 40 2.72 20.10 13.09
CA ASP A 40 3.47 19.07 12.36
C ASP A 40 4.46 18.30 13.25
N ARG A 41 4.52 18.61 14.55
CA ARG A 41 5.49 18.04 15.49
C ARG A 41 4.83 17.09 16.46
N GLN A 42 5.28 15.84 16.46
CA GLN A 42 5.01 14.90 17.54
C GLN A 42 6.05 15.10 18.65
N GLU A 43 5.59 15.37 19.87
CA GLU A 43 6.47 15.40 21.04
C GLU A 43 6.95 13.98 21.39
N SER A 44 8.09 13.90 22.07
CA SER A 44 8.63 12.62 22.52
C SER A 44 7.64 11.89 23.41
N PHE A 45 7.58 10.59 23.26
CA PHE A 45 6.55 9.78 23.91
C PHE A 45 7.08 8.40 24.28
N THR A 46 6.45 7.77 25.28
CA THR A 46 6.78 6.41 25.70
C THR A 46 5.54 5.56 25.81
N ILE A 47 5.54 4.41 25.15
CA ILE A 47 4.49 3.41 25.19
C ILE A 47 4.99 2.17 25.90
N LEU A 48 4.19 1.67 26.83
CA LEU A 48 4.41 0.39 27.50
C LEU A 48 3.33 -0.61 27.10
N ASN A 49 3.74 -1.79 26.65
CA ASN A 49 2.84 -2.90 26.33
C ASN A 49 3.18 -4.11 27.21
N PHE A 50 2.14 -4.78 27.72
CA PHE A 50 2.27 -5.96 28.56
C PHE A 50 1.42 -7.10 28.02
N HIS A 51 1.99 -8.30 28.00
CA HIS A 51 1.30 -9.52 27.59
C HIS A 51 1.56 -10.62 28.61
N LEU A 52 0.52 -11.38 28.93
CA LEU A 52 0.59 -12.57 29.78
C LEU A 52 -0.11 -13.73 29.07
N GLY A 53 0.70 -14.65 28.57
CA GLY A 53 0.28 -15.89 27.93
C GLY A 53 0.29 -17.07 28.91
N TYR A 54 -0.68 -17.96 28.75
CA TYR A 54 -0.72 -19.29 29.32
C TYR A 54 -0.95 -20.31 28.22
N THR A 55 -0.22 -21.41 28.24
CA THR A 55 -0.42 -22.56 27.35
C THR A 55 -0.60 -23.82 28.17
N SER A 56 -1.67 -24.56 27.91
CA SER A 56 -1.97 -25.81 28.61
C SER A 56 -0.86 -26.85 28.41
N PRO A 57 -0.68 -27.83 29.33
CA PRO A 57 0.33 -28.89 29.19
C PRO A 57 0.17 -29.72 27.91
N SER A 58 -1.07 -29.80 27.40
CA SER A 58 -1.37 -30.50 26.15
C SER A 58 -1.15 -29.67 24.88
N GLU A 59 -0.76 -28.40 25.03
CA GLU A 59 -0.66 -27.38 23.97
C GLU A 59 -1.95 -27.17 23.14
N ARG A 60 -3.07 -27.77 23.55
CA ARG A 60 -4.36 -27.65 22.85
C ARG A 60 -5.07 -26.32 23.13
N TYR A 61 -4.76 -25.68 24.24
CA TYR A 61 -5.35 -24.41 24.64
C TYR A 61 -4.25 -23.42 24.98
N SER A 62 -4.41 -22.19 24.53
CA SER A 62 -3.67 -21.05 25.05
C SER A 62 -4.60 -19.86 25.30
N VAL A 63 -4.22 -19.06 26.28
CA VAL A 63 -4.88 -17.81 26.65
C VAL A 63 -3.83 -16.72 26.65
N LEU A 64 -4.13 -15.58 26.05
CA LEU A 64 -3.25 -14.41 26.04
C LEU A 64 -4.03 -13.22 26.57
N GLY A 65 -3.67 -12.73 27.76
CA GLY A 65 -4.09 -11.42 28.22
C GLY A 65 -3.11 -10.35 27.72
N TYR A 66 -3.61 -9.20 27.28
CA TYR A 66 -2.78 -8.08 26.86
C TYR A 66 -3.29 -6.74 27.40
N LEU A 67 -2.36 -5.82 27.63
CA LEU A 67 -2.57 -4.41 27.91
C LEU A 67 -1.59 -3.62 27.04
N ARG A 68 -2.10 -2.94 26.02
CA ARG A 68 -1.33 -2.10 25.12
C ARG A 68 -1.52 -0.63 25.48
N ASN A 69 -0.50 0.17 25.25
CA ASN A 69 -0.45 1.58 25.62
C ASN A 69 -0.83 1.81 27.10
N ALA A 70 -0.16 1.08 27.99
CA ALA A 70 -0.36 1.17 29.44
C ALA A 70 -0.03 2.55 30.00
N THR A 71 0.72 3.39 29.27
CA THR A 71 0.99 4.78 29.63
C THR A 71 -0.18 5.72 29.31
N GLU A 72 -1.19 5.27 28.56
CA GLU A 72 -2.28 6.15 28.07
C GLU A 72 -1.76 7.31 27.21
N GLU A 73 -0.67 7.06 26.48
CA GLU A 73 -0.01 8.07 25.69
C GLU A 73 -0.84 8.38 24.44
N GLU A 74 -1.18 9.65 24.26
CA GLU A 74 -1.83 10.15 23.05
C GLU A 74 -0.74 10.61 22.09
N ARG A 75 -0.67 9.94 20.92
CA ARG A 75 0.33 10.24 19.90
C ARG A 75 -0.32 10.29 18.54
N LEU A 76 0.34 10.95 17.61
CA LEU A 76 0.05 10.88 16.20
C LEU A 76 0.84 9.72 15.57
N ASN A 77 0.17 8.90 14.76
CA ASN A 77 0.78 7.88 13.90
C ASN A 77 1.23 8.50 12.58
N THR A 78 0.34 9.33 12.03
CA THR A 78 0.43 9.95 10.71
C THR A 78 -0.29 11.28 10.77
N LEU A 79 0.20 12.28 10.05
CA LEU A 79 -0.58 13.47 9.71
C LEU A 79 -0.92 13.40 8.23
N PHE A 80 -2.13 13.80 7.87
CA PHE A 80 -2.52 13.99 6.48
C PHE A 80 -3.31 15.29 6.36
N PHE A 81 -3.19 15.94 5.20
CA PHE A 81 -3.98 17.11 4.90
C PHE A 81 -5.28 16.67 4.21
N ALA A 82 -6.41 16.79 4.92
CA ALA A 82 -7.74 16.48 4.41
C ALA A 82 -8.59 17.75 4.33
N PRO A 83 -8.67 18.39 3.16
CA PRO A 83 -9.60 19.48 2.94
C PRO A 83 -11.06 19.04 2.92
N PRO A 84 -11.99 19.87 3.45
CA PRO A 84 -11.79 21.22 3.98
C PRO A 84 -11.30 21.29 5.44
N VAL A 85 -11.11 20.15 6.10
CA VAL A 85 -10.86 20.03 7.56
C VAL A 85 -9.47 20.53 7.97
N GLY A 86 -8.51 20.55 7.04
CA GLY A 86 -7.14 21.00 7.27
C GLY A 86 -6.22 19.83 7.63
N ILE A 87 -5.31 20.03 8.58
CA ILE A 87 -4.42 18.96 9.06
C ILE A 87 -5.22 18.04 9.96
N VAL A 88 -5.33 16.77 9.57
CA VAL A 88 -5.95 15.71 10.36
C VAL A 88 -4.85 14.75 10.78
N GLY A 89 -4.73 14.55 12.08
CA GLY A 89 -3.83 13.58 12.67
C GLY A 89 -4.54 12.25 12.87
N GLU A 90 -3.97 11.17 12.35
CA GLU A 90 -4.34 9.83 12.78
C GLU A 90 -3.68 9.59 14.14
N HIS A 91 -4.50 9.42 15.18
CA HIS A 91 -3.98 9.15 16.51
C HIS A 91 -3.65 7.67 16.67
N GLY A 92 -2.54 7.38 17.34
CA GLY A 92 -2.21 6.04 17.77
C GLY A 92 -3.29 5.46 18.67
N GLU A 93 -3.44 4.14 18.59
CA GLU A 93 -4.39 3.38 19.38
C GLU A 93 -4.35 3.79 20.88
N PRO A 94 -5.52 4.10 21.47
CA PRO A 94 -5.59 4.40 22.89
C PRO A 94 -5.23 3.15 23.71
N ARG A 95 -5.21 3.28 25.04
CA ARG A 95 -5.01 2.12 25.91
C ARG A 95 -6.07 1.06 25.61
N THR A 96 -5.61 -0.10 25.16
CA THR A 96 -6.46 -1.25 24.87
C THR A 96 -6.04 -2.43 25.75
N TRP A 97 -7.02 -3.21 26.17
CA TRP A 97 -6.78 -4.45 26.91
C TRP A 97 -7.74 -5.51 26.42
N GLY A 98 -7.32 -6.77 26.52
CA GLY A 98 -8.12 -7.87 26.03
C GLY A 98 -7.59 -9.22 26.45
N VAL A 99 -8.38 -10.24 26.12
CA VAL A 99 -8.01 -11.64 26.35
C VAL A 99 -8.35 -12.44 25.10
N GLU A 100 -7.34 -13.07 24.52
CA GLU A 100 -7.49 -13.99 23.40
C GLU A 100 -7.48 -15.43 23.89
N PHE A 101 -8.43 -16.22 23.40
CA PHE A 101 -8.51 -17.66 23.66
C PHE A 101 -8.28 -18.42 22.36
N ASN A 102 -7.25 -19.25 22.34
CA ASN A 102 -6.90 -20.06 21.18
C ASN A 102 -7.04 -21.54 21.51
N GLN A 103 -7.78 -22.26 20.67
CA GLN A 103 -7.90 -23.72 20.74
C GLN A 103 -7.27 -24.33 19.48
N ARG A 104 -6.19 -25.10 19.64
CA ARG A 104 -5.65 -25.91 18.56
C ARG A 104 -6.54 -27.15 18.37
N ALA A 105 -7.32 -27.16 17.29
CA ALA A 105 -8.02 -28.35 16.86
C ALA A 105 -7.02 -29.35 16.28
N ALA A 106 -6.91 -30.53 16.89
CA ALA A 106 -6.23 -31.66 16.25
C ALA A 106 -7.14 -32.13 15.10
N ILE A 107 -6.87 -31.68 13.88
CA ILE A 107 -7.47 -32.29 12.69
C ILE A 107 -6.79 -33.64 12.52
N ALA A 108 -7.41 -34.70 13.04
CA ALA A 108 -7.07 -36.05 12.65
C ALA A 108 -7.41 -36.20 11.16
N THR A 109 -6.40 -36.16 10.30
CA THR A 109 -6.55 -36.42 8.88
C THR A 109 -6.80 -37.93 8.68
N SER A 110 -8.06 -38.32 8.74
CA SER A 110 -8.54 -39.55 8.11
C SER A 110 -9.78 -39.26 7.29
N GLY A 111 -9.57 -39.01 5.99
CA GLY A 111 -10.50 -39.35 4.92
C GLY A 111 -11.78 -38.51 4.75
N SER A 112 -11.84 -37.85 3.59
CA SER A 112 -13.01 -37.28 2.88
C SER A 112 -13.56 -35.93 3.37
N TRP A 113 -13.69 -35.03 2.40
CA TRP A 113 -14.24 -33.69 2.49
C TRP A 113 -15.78 -33.74 2.57
N ASP A 114 -16.36 -33.00 3.52
CA ASP A 114 -17.49 -32.09 3.25
C ASP A 114 -17.74 -31.16 4.47
N ARG A 115 -17.61 -29.85 4.21
CA ARG A 115 -18.11 -28.64 4.92
C ARG A 115 -18.54 -28.74 6.40
N PHE A 116 -17.78 -28.07 7.29
CA PHE A 116 -18.30 -27.01 8.19
C PHE A 116 -17.16 -26.20 8.83
N VAL A 117 -17.02 -24.92 8.46
CA VAL A 117 -16.27 -23.91 9.24
C VAL A 117 -17.31 -23.21 10.11
N SER A 118 -17.20 -23.33 11.43
CA SER A 118 -17.98 -22.53 12.37
C SER A 118 -17.11 -21.38 12.85
N SER A 119 -17.29 -20.20 12.25
CA SER A 119 -16.93 -18.93 12.87
C SER A 119 -17.81 -18.73 14.11
N MET A 120 -17.23 -18.62 15.31
CA MET A 120 -17.94 -18.03 16.44
C MET A 120 -17.79 -16.51 16.35
N HIS A 121 -18.85 -15.84 15.89
CA HIS A 121 -19.18 -14.50 16.34
C HIS A 121 -20.43 -14.58 17.22
N SER A 122 -20.46 -13.69 18.21
CA SER A 122 -21.55 -13.22 19.08
C SER A 122 -22.91 -13.93 19.03
N PHE A 123 -23.41 -14.29 20.22
CA PHE A 123 -24.77 -14.76 20.44
C PHE A 123 -25.84 -13.78 19.91
N SER A 124 -26.64 -14.21 18.93
CA SER A 124 -28.06 -13.87 18.85
C SER A 124 -28.83 -15.12 18.44
N ALA A 125 -29.96 -15.36 19.10
CA ALA A 125 -30.71 -16.60 19.06
C ALA A 125 -31.61 -16.70 17.82
N LEU A 126 -31.66 -17.89 17.18
CA LEU A 126 -32.91 -18.52 16.71
C LEU A 126 -32.68 -19.97 16.27
N ARG A 127 -33.61 -20.82 16.70
CA ARG A 127 -33.64 -22.29 16.54
C ARG A 127 -34.13 -22.68 15.14
N THR A 128 -33.57 -23.73 14.54
CA THR A 128 -34.38 -24.82 13.92
C THR A 128 -33.61 -26.13 13.73
N LYS A 129 -34.37 -27.24 13.65
CA LYS A 129 -33.96 -28.66 13.77
C LYS A 129 -33.89 -29.39 12.41
N ALA A 130 -33.14 -30.52 12.43
CA ALA A 130 -33.35 -31.80 11.70
C ALA A 130 -32.96 -31.84 10.20
N LEU A 131 -32.55 -32.93 9.53
CA LEU A 131 -32.67 -34.41 9.66
C LEU A 131 -31.43 -35.09 8.99
N ARG A 132 -30.86 -36.18 9.55
CA ARG A 132 -30.87 -37.61 9.11
C ARG A 132 -30.53 -37.95 7.64
N GLY A 133 -29.60 -38.91 7.45
CA GLY A 133 -29.61 -39.83 6.30
C GLY A 133 -28.29 -40.57 6.03
N CYS A 134 -28.23 -41.87 6.33
CA CYS A 134 -27.11 -42.80 6.07
C CYS A 134 -26.95 -43.16 4.58
N LEU A 135 -25.75 -43.54 4.12
CA LEU A 135 -25.48 -44.90 3.57
C LEU A 135 -23.98 -45.19 3.29
N ARG A 136 -23.62 -46.45 3.52
CA ARG A 136 -22.34 -47.15 3.28
C ARG A 136 -22.18 -47.53 1.80
N VAL A 137 -20.95 -47.62 1.26
CA VAL A 137 -20.43 -48.73 0.41
C VAL A 137 -18.88 -48.75 0.48
N ALA A 138 -18.32 -49.96 0.38
CA ALA A 138 -16.97 -50.37 0.72
C ALA A 138 -15.94 -50.36 -0.44
N VAL A 139 -14.67 -50.23 -0.06
CA VAL A 139 -13.44 -50.96 -0.45
C VAL A 139 -13.29 -51.46 -1.90
N THR A 140 -12.18 -51.09 -2.57
CA THR A 140 -11.21 -52.04 -3.21
C THR A 140 -9.88 -51.34 -3.49
N ILE A 141 -8.77 -51.91 -2.99
CA ILE A 141 -7.37 -51.62 -3.32
C ILE A 141 -6.87 -52.70 -4.28
N VAL A 142 -6.28 -52.33 -5.42
CA VAL A 142 -5.17 -52.98 -6.17
C VAL A 142 -4.72 -51.91 -7.18
N GLY A 143 -3.46 -51.53 -7.42
CA GLY A 143 -2.17 -52.18 -7.23
C GLY A 143 -1.39 -52.06 -8.54
N MET A 144 -0.20 -51.46 -8.46
CA MET A 144 0.88 -51.38 -9.46
C MET A 144 0.74 -50.34 -10.59
N LEU A 145 1.74 -49.45 -10.72
CA LEU A 145 2.86 -49.65 -11.66
C LEU A 145 3.78 -48.42 -11.76
N PHE A 146 5.08 -48.73 -11.92
CA PHE A 146 6.20 -47.91 -12.41
C PHE A 146 6.82 -46.82 -11.51
N THR A 147 7.82 -47.25 -10.74
CA THR A 147 9.05 -46.50 -10.48
C THR A 147 9.82 -46.29 -11.79
N GLY A 148 9.66 -45.12 -12.41
CA GLY A 148 10.52 -44.62 -13.46
C GLY A 148 11.31 -43.42 -12.95
N SER A 149 12.57 -43.65 -12.54
CA SER A 149 13.51 -42.56 -12.27
C SER A 149 13.95 -41.94 -13.58
N ALA A 150 13.21 -40.94 -14.06
CA ALA A 150 13.67 -40.05 -15.12
C ALA A 150 14.46 -38.91 -14.48
N THR A 151 15.78 -38.97 -14.57
CA THR A 151 16.66 -37.81 -14.42
C THR A 151 16.48 -36.93 -15.65
N GLY A 152 15.41 -36.14 -15.68
CA GLY A 152 15.34 -34.98 -16.54
C GLY A 152 16.10 -33.85 -15.87
N ASP A 153 17.03 -33.22 -16.58
CA ASP A 153 17.59 -31.91 -16.24
C ASP A 153 16.45 -30.99 -15.82
N ARG A 154 16.28 -30.79 -14.51
CA ARG A 154 15.37 -29.79 -13.99
C ARG A 154 16.08 -28.47 -14.16
N ALA A 155 15.85 -27.87 -15.32
CA ALA A 155 16.03 -26.44 -15.48
C ALA A 155 15.42 -25.74 -14.25
N SER A 156 16.15 -24.78 -13.68
CA SER A 156 15.68 -24.06 -12.49
C SER A 156 14.29 -23.47 -12.74
N PRO A 157 13.45 -23.24 -11.72
CA PRO A 157 12.14 -22.62 -11.92
C PRO A 157 12.17 -21.34 -12.78
N LEU A 158 13.27 -20.57 -12.71
CA LEU A 158 13.52 -19.37 -13.53
C LEU A 158 13.82 -19.68 -15.02
N GLU A 159 14.55 -20.76 -15.33
CA GLU A 159 14.88 -21.12 -16.72
C GLU A 159 13.64 -21.47 -17.56
N ARG A 160 12.51 -21.77 -16.91
CA ARG A 160 11.22 -22.06 -17.57
C ARG A 160 10.42 -20.81 -17.93
N HIS A 161 10.82 -19.62 -17.45
CA HIS A 161 10.15 -18.35 -17.73
C HIS A 161 11.04 -17.46 -18.60
N ARG A 162 11.38 -17.95 -19.79
CA ARG A 162 12.04 -17.15 -20.83
C ARG A 162 11.17 -17.06 -22.07
N THR A 163 11.22 -15.91 -22.69
CA THR A 163 10.62 -15.66 -24.00
C THR A 163 11.32 -16.50 -25.08
N SER A 164 10.70 -16.62 -26.27
CA SER A 164 11.31 -17.34 -27.40
C SER A 164 12.59 -16.67 -27.94
N TRP A 165 12.89 -15.44 -27.52
CA TRP A 165 14.13 -14.72 -27.84
C TRP A 165 15.11 -14.62 -26.66
N GLY A 166 14.90 -15.42 -25.60
CA GLY A 166 15.92 -15.73 -24.59
C GLY A 166 15.99 -14.79 -23.39
N VAL A 167 15.19 -13.73 -23.32
CA VAL A 167 15.09 -12.87 -22.12
C VAL A 167 14.03 -13.40 -21.15
N PRO A 168 14.10 -13.05 -19.85
CA PRO A 168 13.04 -13.37 -18.89
C PRO A 168 11.65 -12.96 -19.38
N ASP A 169 10.70 -13.88 -19.21
CA ASP A 169 9.29 -13.67 -19.54
C ASP A 169 8.60 -13.01 -18.35
N LEU A 170 8.30 -11.72 -18.47
CA LEU A 170 7.57 -10.91 -17.51
C LEU A 170 6.09 -10.76 -17.91
N GLN A 171 5.68 -11.34 -19.03
CA GLN A 171 4.32 -11.15 -19.54
C GLN A 171 3.28 -11.69 -18.58
N GLY A 172 2.16 -10.99 -18.51
CA GLY A 172 1.05 -11.36 -17.64
C GLY A 172 0.29 -10.16 -17.12
N ILE A 173 -0.67 -10.46 -16.26
CA ILE A 173 -1.38 -9.47 -15.45
C ILE A 173 -0.85 -9.63 -14.03
N TRP A 174 -0.50 -8.51 -13.43
CA TRP A 174 0.15 -8.43 -12.13
C TRP A 174 -0.65 -7.51 -11.22
N ASP A 175 -0.95 -7.99 -10.03
CA ASP A 175 -1.66 -7.31 -8.96
C ASP A 175 -0.62 -6.80 -7.95
N PHE A 176 -0.58 -5.49 -7.75
CA PHE A 176 0.37 -4.82 -6.87
C PHE A 176 -0.26 -4.30 -5.57
N ARG A 177 -1.48 -4.72 -5.22
CA ARG A 177 -2.07 -4.36 -3.92
C ARG A 177 -1.31 -5.00 -2.76
N THR A 178 -1.20 -4.26 -1.67
CA THR A 178 -0.51 -4.73 -0.46
C THR A 178 -0.97 -3.96 0.77
N ARG A 179 -1.03 -4.65 1.91
CA ARG A 179 -1.24 -4.01 3.23
C ARG A 179 0.07 -3.56 3.85
N THR A 180 1.22 -3.81 3.21
CA THR A 180 2.50 -3.29 3.67
C THR A 180 2.46 -1.75 3.56
N PRO A 181 2.61 -1.03 4.69
CA PRO A 181 2.63 0.42 4.68
C PRO A 181 3.69 0.98 3.74
N PHE A 182 3.45 2.13 3.12
CA PHE A 182 4.47 2.73 2.26
C PHE A 182 5.72 3.12 3.06
N GLU A 183 5.51 3.79 4.20
CA GLU A 183 6.53 4.10 5.19
C GLU A 183 6.35 3.26 6.45
N ARG A 184 7.44 2.95 7.15
CA ARG A 184 7.42 2.12 8.35
C ARG A 184 6.71 2.84 9.49
N PRO A 185 5.59 2.32 10.04
CA PRO A 185 4.97 2.89 11.23
C PRO A 185 5.96 3.01 12.39
N VAL A 186 5.88 4.12 13.14
CA VAL A 186 6.85 4.42 14.21
C VAL A 186 6.92 3.29 15.24
N GLU A 187 5.79 2.63 15.57
CA GLU A 187 5.78 1.54 16.56
C GLU A 187 6.69 0.35 16.21
N PHE A 188 7.04 0.16 14.93
CA PHE A 188 7.95 -0.89 14.52
C PHE A 188 9.42 -0.51 14.69
N GLY A 189 9.75 0.77 14.86
CA GLY A 189 11.12 1.28 14.96
C GLY A 189 12.03 0.71 13.86
N ASP A 190 13.10 0.02 14.24
CA ASP A 190 14.03 -0.60 13.29
C ASP A 190 13.61 -2.01 12.81
N LYS A 191 12.45 -2.52 13.23
CA LYS A 191 11.97 -3.85 12.83
C LYS A 191 11.51 -3.84 11.37
N ALA A 192 12.40 -4.20 10.44
CA ALA A 192 12.08 -4.27 9.01
C ALA A 192 11.09 -5.39 8.64
N VAL A 193 11.07 -6.47 9.43
CA VAL A 193 10.18 -7.63 9.25
C VAL A 193 9.62 -8.02 10.60
N ILE A 194 8.33 -8.33 10.63
CA ILE A 194 7.62 -8.80 11.82
C ILE A 194 7.21 -10.27 11.69
N THR A 195 6.96 -10.89 12.84
CA THR A 195 6.54 -12.29 12.89
C THR A 195 5.14 -12.48 12.30
N PRO A 196 4.77 -13.70 11.88
CA PRO A 196 3.41 -13.98 11.43
C PRO A 196 2.32 -13.67 12.46
N ALA A 197 2.64 -13.69 13.77
CA ALA A 197 1.70 -13.33 14.83
C ALA A 197 1.48 -11.82 14.88
N GLU A 198 2.55 -11.03 14.91
CA GLU A 198 2.50 -9.57 14.84
C GLU A 198 1.84 -9.09 13.54
N ALA A 199 2.11 -9.75 12.41
CA ALA A 199 1.48 -9.42 11.13
C ALA A 199 -0.04 -9.64 11.17
N ARG A 200 -0.53 -10.73 11.77
CA ARG A 200 -1.98 -10.96 11.92
C ARG A 200 -2.63 -9.89 12.80
N GLU A 201 -1.96 -9.50 13.88
CA GLU A 201 -2.44 -8.43 14.75
C GLU A 201 -2.48 -7.09 14.01
N PHE A 202 -1.44 -6.75 13.25
CA PHE A 202 -1.40 -5.53 12.45
C PHE A 202 -2.51 -5.51 11.39
N LEU A 203 -2.74 -6.63 10.71
CA LEU A 203 -3.75 -6.74 9.66
C LEU A 203 -5.20 -6.69 10.19
N GLN A 204 -5.42 -6.90 11.49
CA GLN A 204 -6.74 -6.73 12.13
C GLN A 204 -7.12 -5.27 12.34
N ARG A 205 -6.15 -4.34 12.27
CA ARG A 205 -6.46 -2.91 12.38
C ARG A 205 -7.28 -2.49 11.17
N PRO A 206 -8.36 -1.72 11.38
CA PRO A 206 -9.14 -1.18 10.27
C PRO A 206 -8.20 -0.46 9.28
N HIS A 207 -8.54 -0.46 8.01
CA HIS A 207 -7.93 0.50 7.09
C HIS A 207 -8.54 1.86 7.40
N GLU A 208 -7.96 2.59 8.37
CA GLU A 208 -8.53 3.78 9.05
C GLU A 208 -8.86 4.98 8.14
N VAL A 209 -8.67 4.86 6.82
CA VAL A 209 -8.84 5.97 5.90
C VAL A 209 -10.32 6.37 5.76
N LEU A 210 -11.28 5.44 5.85
CA LEU A 210 -12.72 5.78 5.80
C LEU A 210 -13.51 4.72 6.60
N GLY A 211 -14.08 5.12 7.75
CA GLY A 211 -14.96 4.25 8.53
C GLY A 211 -16.17 3.77 7.71
N ASP A 212 -16.80 2.67 8.14
CA ASP A 212 -18.02 2.14 7.51
C ASP A 212 -19.23 3.09 7.70
N ASP A 213 -19.12 3.97 8.70
CA ASP A 213 -20.13 4.98 9.01
C ASP A 213 -19.95 6.22 8.11
N ARG A 214 -20.98 6.47 7.30
CA ARG A 214 -21.13 7.70 6.52
C ARG A 214 -21.11 8.91 7.47
N PRO A 215 -20.33 9.97 7.18
CA PRO A 215 -20.42 11.19 7.96
C PRO A 215 -21.84 11.74 7.96
N ASP A 216 -22.37 12.08 9.14
CA ASP A 216 -23.68 12.77 9.27
C ASP A 216 -23.65 14.19 8.70
N ASP A 217 -22.45 14.72 8.43
CA ASP A 217 -22.23 16.03 7.81
C ASP A 217 -22.48 15.96 6.29
N PRO A 218 -23.49 16.66 5.76
CA PRO A 218 -23.79 16.69 4.33
C PRO A 218 -22.65 17.23 3.45
N GLU A 219 -21.73 18.04 4.00
CA GLU A 219 -20.55 18.51 3.25
C GLU A 219 -19.48 17.43 3.13
N LEU A 220 -19.43 16.48 4.08
CA LEU A 220 -18.48 15.36 4.10
C LEU A 220 -19.08 14.06 3.54
N ASP A 221 -20.40 13.95 3.41
CA ASP A 221 -21.10 12.76 2.87
C ASP A 221 -20.61 12.35 1.48
N LEU A 222 -20.33 13.33 0.61
CA LEU A 222 -19.81 13.07 -0.74
C LEU A 222 -18.32 12.66 -0.74
N ILE A 223 -17.55 13.17 0.23
CA ILE A 223 -16.11 12.89 0.36
C ILE A 223 -15.89 11.51 1.00
N GLY A 224 -16.74 11.12 1.96
CA GLY A 224 -16.77 9.81 2.60
C GLY A 224 -17.63 8.75 1.90
N ALA A 225 -18.00 8.96 0.63
CA ALA A 225 -18.92 8.07 -0.08
C ALA A 225 -18.36 6.67 -0.37
N TYR A 226 -17.03 6.51 -0.34
CA TYR A 226 -16.35 5.24 -0.51
C TYR A 226 -16.06 4.62 0.87
N ASN A 227 -16.85 3.64 1.30
CA ASN A 227 -16.53 2.84 2.49
C ASN A 227 -15.54 1.71 2.17
N GLU A 228 -15.11 0.96 3.19
CA GLU A 228 -14.14 -0.13 3.08
C GLU A 228 -14.51 -1.16 1.99
N PHE A 229 -15.80 -1.35 1.70
CA PHE A 229 -16.26 -2.24 0.63
C PHE A 229 -15.69 -1.89 -0.76
N TRP A 230 -15.49 -0.60 -1.06
CA TRP A 230 -15.03 -0.14 -2.37
C TRP A 230 -13.52 0.02 -2.48
N LEU A 231 -12.81 -0.09 -1.35
CA LEU A 231 -11.37 -0.03 -1.30
C LEU A 231 -10.81 -1.46 -1.38
N ASP A 232 -9.69 -1.64 -2.06
CA ASP A 232 -8.95 -2.89 -2.17
C ASP A 232 -7.52 -2.71 -1.66
N PRO A 233 -7.34 -2.55 -0.32
CA PRO A 233 -6.03 -2.34 0.28
C PRO A 233 -5.17 -3.61 0.31
N GLY A 234 -5.65 -4.72 -0.25
CA GLY A 234 -5.05 -6.04 -0.08
C GLY A 234 -5.30 -6.64 1.31
N SER A 235 -4.76 -7.84 1.53
CA SER A 235 -5.02 -8.62 2.77
C SER A 235 -3.75 -9.15 3.44
N GLU A 236 -2.57 -8.84 2.90
CA GLU A 236 -1.31 -9.45 3.32
C GLU A 236 -0.18 -8.41 3.32
N LEU A 237 0.83 -8.65 4.16
CA LEU A 237 2.09 -7.92 4.15
C LEU A 237 3.10 -8.65 3.26
N ASP A 238 3.85 -7.91 2.45
CA ASP A 238 4.89 -8.41 1.54
C ASP A 238 6.01 -9.10 2.33
N GLY A 239 5.88 -10.41 2.54
CA GLY A 239 6.85 -11.20 3.33
C GLY A 239 6.96 -10.76 4.80
N GLY A 240 5.90 -10.15 5.36
CA GLY A 240 5.91 -9.63 6.73
C GLY A 240 6.71 -8.33 6.90
N ARG A 241 7.04 -7.64 5.81
CA ARG A 241 7.71 -6.33 5.88
C ARG A 241 6.80 -5.28 6.48
N THR A 242 7.44 -4.37 7.23
CA THR A 242 6.77 -3.24 7.90
C THR A 242 6.76 -1.97 7.05
N SER A 243 7.40 -1.96 5.87
CA SER A 243 7.45 -0.82 4.95
C SER A 243 7.72 -1.25 3.49
N LEU A 244 7.21 -0.47 2.54
CA LEU A 244 7.56 -0.56 1.12
C LEU A 244 8.94 0.03 0.84
N ILE A 245 9.34 1.07 1.57
CA ILE A 245 10.69 1.63 1.51
C ILE A 245 11.69 0.67 2.15
N VAL A 246 12.74 0.36 1.41
CA VAL A 246 13.84 -0.53 1.83
C VAL A 246 15.16 0.21 1.99
N ASP A 247 15.33 1.33 1.28
CA ASP A 247 16.42 2.28 1.45
C ASP A 247 15.79 3.68 1.51
N PRO A 248 15.91 4.42 2.61
CA PRO A 248 16.77 4.16 3.76
C PRO A 248 16.31 3.01 4.68
N PRO A 249 17.21 2.41 5.49
CA PRO A 249 16.88 1.24 6.33
C PRO A 249 15.80 1.46 7.39
N ASN A 250 15.55 2.71 7.78
CA ASN A 250 14.44 3.08 8.66
C ASN A 250 13.06 2.90 7.98
N GLY A 251 13.05 2.61 6.67
CA GLY A 251 11.83 2.35 5.91
C GLY A 251 10.94 3.59 5.77
N ARG A 252 11.52 4.78 5.84
CA ARG A 252 10.81 6.07 5.75
C ARG A 252 11.43 6.94 4.67
N LEU A 253 10.67 7.89 4.17
CA LEU A 253 11.14 8.85 3.19
C LEU A 253 12.31 9.67 3.75
N PRO A 254 13.28 10.03 2.89
CA PRO A 254 14.27 11.03 3.24
C PRO A 254 13.63 12.39 3.48
N ASP A 255 14.29 13.22 4.29
CA ASP A 255 13.86 14.60 4.50
C ASP A 255 13.73 15.36 3.19
N MET A 256 12.64 16.11 3.08
CA MET A 256 12.42 17.03 1.97
C MET A 256 13.38 18.22 2.04
N THR A 257 13.79 18.73 0.87
CA THR A 257 14.58 19.97 0.84
C THR A 257 13.74 21.16 1.27
N ALA A 258 14.40 22.27 1.64
CA ALA A 258 13.69 23.52 1.91
C ALA A 258 12.91 24.05 0.68
N ALA A 259 13.45 23.82 -0.53
CA ALA A 259 12.79 24.21 -1.77
C ALA A 259 11.51 23.39 -2.02
N ALA A 260 11.54 22.09 -1.71
CA ALA A 260 10.38 21.20 -1.83
C ALA A 260 9.27 21.59 -0.85
N ARG A 261 9.64 21.89 0.41
CA ARG A 261 8.69 22.36 1.44
C ARG A 261 8.06 23.70 1.07
N GLU A 262 8.84 24.63 0.53
CA GLU A 262 8.31 25.91 0.05
C GLU A 262 7.39 25.73 -1.16
N LEU A 263 7.70 24.83 -2.08
CA LEU A 263 6.82 24.51 -3.20
C LEU A 263 5.50 23.89 -2.72
N ILE A 264 5.55 22.97 -1.75
CA ILE A 264 4.35 22.42 -1.12
C ILE A 264 3.49 23.54 -0.54
N ARG A 265 4.09 24.48 0.20
CA ARG A 265 3.38 25.63 0.76
C ARG A 265 2.68 26.45 -0.32
N GLN A 266 3.37 26.75 -1.42
CA GLN A 266 2.80 27.45 -2.57
C GLN A 266 1.68 26.65 -3.24
N LEU A 267 1.83 25.34 -3.40
CA LEU A 267 0.81 24.48 -3.99
C LEU A 267 -0.45 24.43 -3.13
N VAL A 268 -0.32 24.28 -1.80
CA VAL A 268 -1.47 24.23 -0.89
C VAL A 268 -2.18 25.58 -0.82
N GLU A 269 -1.44 26.68 -0.69
CA GLU A 269 -2.02 28.02 -0.51
C GLU A 269 -2.53 28.64 -1.81
N GLU A 270 -1.75 28.54 -2.89
CA GLU A 270 -2.00 29.28 -4.13
C GLU A 270 -2.60 28.40 -5.23
N ARG A 271 -2.40 27.06 -5.14
CA ARG A 271 -2.75 26.05 -6.16
C ARG A 271 -2.41 26.49 -7.58
N SER A 272 -1.31 27.22 -7.69
CA SER A 272 -0.94 27.96 -8.87
C SER A 272 0.06 27.18 -9.73
N PRO A 273 -0.02 27.29 -11.06
CA PRO A 273 0.95 26.68 -11.99
C PRO A 273 2.41 27.01 -11.70
N PRO A 274 3.36 26.14 -12.09
CA PRO A 274 3.24 25.13 -13.14
C PRO A 274 3.02 23.67 -12.69
N VAL A 275 3.38 23.31 -11.45
CA VAL A 275 3.20 21.95 -10.92
C VAL A 275 1.72 21.71 -10.60
N ARG A 276 1.26 20.48 -10.84
CA ARG A 276 -0.12 20.04 -10.61
C ARG A 276 -0.13 18.89 -9.61
N GLU A 277 -1.09 18.88 -8.71
CA GLU A 277 -1.40 17.68 -7.90
C GLU A 277 -1.74 16.50 -8.82
N ILE A 278 -1.46 15.26 -8.40
CA ILE A 278 -1.91 14.11 -9.19
C ILE A 278 -3.42 13.99 -9.04
N ALA A 279 -3.96 13.94 -7.82
CA ALA A 279 -5.39 14.02 -7.55
C ALA A 279 -5.79 15.44 -7.11
N THR A 280 -6.93 15.95 -7.60
CA THR A 280 -7.47 17.23 -7.13
C THR A 280 -7.83 17.12 -5.67
N ASN A 281 -7.20 17.96 -4.85
CA ASN A 281 -7.66 18.12 -3.49
C ASN A 281 -8.89 19.05 -3.45
N VAL A 282 -10.03 18.62 -2.92
CA VAL A 282 -11.26 19.44 -2.92
C VAL A 282 -11.40 20.13 -1.57
N SER A 283 -10.95 21.39 -1.45
CA SER A 283 -11.31 22.23 -0.31
C SER A 283 -12.59 23.01 -0.64
N SER A 284 -13.51 23.12 0.32
CA SER A 284 -14.81 23.78 0.11
C SER A 284 -14.69 25.28 -0.15
N ASP A 285 -13.56 25.88 0.22
CA ASP A 285 -13.24 27.30 0.06
C ASP A 285 -12.49 27.60 -1.26
N TYR A 286 -11.88 26.60 -1.92
CA TYR A 286 -11.11 26.83 -3.13
C TYR A 286 -11.97 26.87 -4.38
N ARG A 287 -11.73 27.88 -5.22
CA ARG A 287 -12.47 28.12 -6.46
C ARG A 287 -11.60 27.82 -7.66
N PHE A 288 -11.85 26.68 -8.29
CA PHE A 288 -11.21 26.31 -9.54
C PHE A 288 -11.54 27.36 -10.62
N ALA A 289 -10.50 28.05 -11.10
CA ALA A 289 -10.62 29.12 -12.07
C ALA A 289 -10.83 28.58 -13.50
N HIS A 290 -10.19 27.46 -13.83
CA HIS A 290 -10.19 26.86 -15.15
C HIS A 290 -9.79 25.37 -15.09
N PRO A 291 -10.02 24.54 -16.13
CA PRO A 291 -9.71 23.11 -16.08
C PRO A 291 -8.29 22.76 -15.63
N GLU A 292 -7.31 23.62 -15.93
CA GLU A 292 -5.92 23.35 -15.54
C GLU A 292 -5.62 23.51 -14.05
N THR A 293 -6.53 24.05 -13.23
CA THR A 293 -6.36 24.07 -11.77
C THR A 293 -6.76 22.74 -11.12
N LEU A 294 -7.30 21.79 -11.89
CA LEU A 294 -7.56 20.43 -11.42
C LEU A 294 -6.30 19.57 -11.53
N GLY A 295 -6.20 18.59 -10.66
CA GLY A 295 -5.19 17.55 -10.64
C GLY A 295 -5.13 16.75 -11.94
N LEU A 296 -4.00 16.07 -12.14
CA LEU A 296 -3.70 15.33 -13.37
C LEU A 296 -4.64 14.14 -13.59
N SER A 297 -5.06 13.45 -12.54
CA SER A 297 -5.96 12.31 -12.56
C SER A 297 -7.38 12.70 -12.93
N ASP A 298 -7.92 13.80 -12.39
CA ASP A 298 -9.25 14.30 -12.75
C ASP A 298 -9.36 14.71 -14.22
N ARG A 299 -8.22 15.06 -14.80
CA ARG A 299 -8.06 15.42 -16.20
C ARG A 299 -7.64 14.24 -17.08
N CYS A 300 -7.56 13.04 -16.52
CA CYS A 300 -7.18 11.82 -17.22
C CYS A 300 -5.79 11.89 -17.88
N LEU A 301 -4.85 12.63 -17.29
CA LEU A 301 -3.49 12.80 -17.81
C LEU A 301 -2.50 11.82 -17.17
N VAL A 302 -2.54 11.69 -15.83
CA VAL A 302 -1.66 10.82 -15.04
C VAL A 302 -2.46 10.27 -13.85
N GLY A 303 -2.40 8.97 -13.61
CA GLY A 303 -3.09 8.23 -12.56
C GLY A 303 -2.31 8.21 -11.25
N PHE A 304 -3.04 8.25 -10.14
CA PHE A 304 -2.47 8.35 -8.79
C PHE A 304 -1.61 7.15 -8.34
N ASN A 305 -1.83 5.96 -8.91
CA ASN A 305 -1.03 4.75 -8.62
C ASN A 305 -0.38 4.14 -9.88
N ALA A 306 -0.60 4.77 -11.04
CA ALA A 306 -0.36 4.15 -12.33
C ALA A 306 1.11 4.22 -12.79
N GLY A 307 1.82 5.20 -12.24
CA GLY A 307 3.26 5.38 -12.34
C GLY A 307 3.72 6.16 -13.58
N PRO A 308 5.03 6.20 -13.85
CA PRO A 308 6.10 5.70 -13.00
C PRO A 308 6.51 6.69 -11.89
N PRO A 309 6.86 6.22 -10.67
CA PRO A 309 6.82 4.81 -10.24
C PRO A 309 5.40 4.32 -9.93
N ILE A 310 5.16 3.02 -10.13
CA ILE A 310 3.91 2.37 -9.70
C ILE A 310 3.90 2.32 -8.17
N THR A 311 2.81 2.75 -7.55
CA THR A 311 2.73 2.77 -6.09
C THR A 311 1.37 2.26 -5.65
N PRO A 312 1.26 1.28 -4.72
CA PRO A 312 -0.03 0.73 -4.33
C PRO A 312 -0.99 1.81 -3.85
N GLY A 313 -2.18 1.83 -4.43
CA GLY A 313 -3.24 2.77 -4.10
C GLY A 313 -4.44 2.06 -3.47
N ALA A 314 -5.53 2.82 -3.32
CA ALA A 314 -6.71 2.31 -2.63
C ALA A 314 -7.55 1.33 -3.47
N TYR A 315 -7.39 1.28 -4.80
CA TYR A 315 -8.07 0.37 -5.73
C TYR A 315 -7.39 0.38 -7.11
N ASN A 316 -7.84 -0.46 -8.06
CA ASN A 316 -7.28 -0.60 -9.42
C ASN A 316 -5.77 -0.85 -9.43
N ASN A 317 -5.32 -1.73 -8.55
CA ASN A 317 -3.90 -2.05 -8.36
C ASN A 317 -3.43 -3.16 -9.33
N ASN A 318 -3.84 -3.09 -10.59
CA ASN A 318 -3.48 -4.09 -11.61
C ASN A 318 -2.68 -3.46 -12.74
N LEU A 319 -1.78 -4.24 -13.33
CA LEU A 319 -1.10 -3.89 -14.56
C LEU A 319 -0.97 -5.09 -15.49
N ARG A 320 -0.79 -4.84 -16.78
CA ARG A 320 -0.43 -5.84 -17.79
C ARG A 320 0.94 -5.52 -18.36
N ILE A 321 1.80 -6.53 -18.39
CA ILE A 321 3.07 -6.49 -19.10
C ILE A 321 2.93 -7.29 -20.40
N VAL A 322 3.29 -6.67 -21.51
CA VAL A 322 3.41 -7.30 -22.83
C VAL A 322 4.84 -7.14 -23.31
N GLN A 323 5.45 -8.20 -23.83
CA GLN A 323 6.82 -8.14 -24.33
C GLN A 323 6.87 -8.49 -25.82
N THR A 324 7.74 -7.80 -26.53
CA THR A 324 8.14 -8.16 -27.89
C THR A 324 9.67 -8.09 -27.98
N PRO A 325 10.31 -8.66 -29.01
CA PRO A 325 11.73 -8.39 -29.24
C PRO A 325 11.99 -6.88 -29.27
N GLY A 326 12.89 -6.39 -28.40
CA GLY A 326 13.28 -4.99 -28.32
C GLY A 326 12.34 -4.05 -27.58
N TYR A 327 11.22 -4.53 -27.00
CA TYR A 327 10.30 -3.68 -26.24
C TYR A 327 9.59 -4.42 -25.09
N VAL A 328 9.29 -3.67 -24.03
CA VAL A 328 8.36 -4.05 -22.97
C VAL A 328 7.30 -2.97 -22.85
N VAL A 329 6.03 -3.35 -22.87
CA VAL A 329 4.90 -2.45 -22.70
C VAL A 329 4.29 -2.73 -21.34
N ILE A 330 4.20 -1.70 -20.51
CA ILE A 330 3.59 -1.74 -19.18
C ILE A 330 2.31 -0.92 -19.27
N HIS A 331 1.17 -1.57 -19.09
CA HIS A 331 -0.14 -0.94 -19.11
C HIS A 331 -0.80 -1.06 -17.75
N THR A 332 -0.96 0.04 -17.04
CA THR A 332 -1.56 0.06 -15.70
C THR A 332 -3.08 0.31 -15.80
N GLU A 333 -3.87 -0.38 -14.98
CA GLU A 333 -5.35 -0.32 -15.05
C GLU A 333 -5.89 1.09 -14.84
N MET A 334 -5.33 1.81 -13.88
CA MET A 334 -5.81 3.13 -13.50
C MET A 334 -5.59 4.15 -14.63
N ILE A 335 -6.67 4.87 -14.95
CA ILE A 335 -6.76 5.85 -16.04
C ILE A 335 -6.65 5.23 -17.45
N HIS A 336 -5.45 4.99 -17.97
CA HIS A 336 -5.20 4.36 -19.29
C HIS A 336 -3.70 4.26 -19.61
N GLU A 337 -2.84 4.33 -18.60
CA GLU A 337 -1.42 4.57 -18.82
C GLU A 337 -0.75 3.39 -19.50
N THR A 338 -0.16 3.66 -20.67
CA THR A 338 0.55 2.67 -21.46
C THR A 338 1.96 3.19 -21.73
N ARG A 339 2.92 2.64 -21.00
CA ARG A 339 4.33 2.99 -21.13
C ARG A 339 5.04 1.98 -22.02
N ILE A 340 5.64 2.49 -23.09
CA ILE A 340 6.46 1.71 -24.01
C ILE A 340 7.92 1.87 -23.61
N VAL A 341 8.57 0.79 -23.22
CA VAL A 341 9.97 0.74 -22.79
C VAL A 341 10.79 0.04 -23.87
N PRO A 342 11.55 0.76 -24.71
CA PRO A 342 12.48 0.15 -25.64
C PRO A 342 13.61 -0.57 -24.89
N THR A 343 13.96 -1.76 -25.34
CA THR A 343 15.07 -2.57 -24.78
C THR A 343 16.14 -2.91 -25.81
N ASP A 344 16.24 -2.11 -26.86
CA ASP A 344 17.11 -2.33 -28.03
C ASP A 344 18.43 -1.57 -27.96
N GLY A 345 18.74 -0.96 -26.80
CA GLY A 345 19.98 -0.24 -26.55
C GLY A 345 20.04 1.18 -27.16
N ARG A 346 18.91 1.71 -27.63
CA ARG A 346 18.85 3.13 -28.04
C ARG A 346 19.09 4.06 -26.86
N SER A 347 19.59 5.26 -27.16
CA SER A 347 19.73 6.32 -26.16
C SER A 347 18.39 6.99 -25.86
N HIS A 348 18.34 7.67 -24.71
CA HIS A 348 17.24 8.56 -24.35
C HIS A 348 17.00 9.64 -25.40
N LEU A 349 15.77 10.15 -25.42
CA LEU A 349 15.39 11.34 -26.16
C LEU A 349 16.23 12.56 -25.72
N PRO A 350 16.39 13.57 -26.60
CA PRO A 350 17.03 14.84 -26.21
C PRO A 350 16.38 15.43 -24.95
N ALA A 351 17.19 16.01 -24.07
CA ALA A 351 16.76 16.46 -22.74
C ALA A 351 15.68 17.56 -22.76
N GLU A 352 15.43 18.19 -23.90
CA GLU A 352 14.39 19.19 -24.10
C GLU A 352 13.00 18.56 -24.32
N MET A 353 12.93 17.28 -24.69
CA MET A 353 11.68 16.55 -24.89
C MET A 353 11.13 16.05 -23.56
N ARG A 354 10.35 16.89 -22.89
CA ARG A 354 9.77 16.58 -21.58
C ARG A 354 8.39 15.92 -21.66
N LEU A 355 8.23 14.77 -21.03
CA LEU A 355 7.04 13.91 -21.09
C LEU A 355 6.37 13.78 -19.71
N TRP A 356 5.05 13.50 -19.68
CA TRP A 356 4.32 13.27 -18.43
C TRP A 356 4.81 12.04 -17.68
N LEU A 357 5.03 10.93 -18.39
CA LEU A 357 5.51 9.67 -17.81
C LEU A 357 7.05 9.52 -17.91
N GLY A 358 7.75 10.57 -18.34
CA GLY A 358 9.17 10.52 -18.63
C GLY A 358 9.50 9.73 -19.92
N ASP A 359 10.79 9.66 -20.23
CA ASP A 359 11.36 8.86 -21.30
C ASP A 359 12.06 7.63 -20.72
N SER A 360 11.47 6.46 -20.93
CA SER A 360 11.97 5.18 -20.39
C SER A 360 12.80 4.44 -21.41
N VAL A 361 13.98 3.95 -21.01
CA VAL A 361 14.84 3.03 -21.76
C VAL A 361 15.17 1.85 -20.86
N GLY A 362 15.02 0.63 -21.37
CA GLY A 362 15.27 -0.60 -20.63
C GLY A 362 16.49 -1.38 -21.10
N HIS A 363 17.09 -2.14 -20.19
CA HIS A 363 18.10 -3.15 -20.50
C HIS A 363 17.98 -4.34 -19.54
N TRP A 364 18.53 -5.48 -19.96
CA TRP A 364 18.52 -6.70 -19.15
C TRP A 364 19.80 -6.85 -18.35
N GLU A 365 19.67 -7.04 -17.05
CA GLU A 365 20.75 -7.34 -16.11
C GLU A 365 20.55 -8.76 -15.56
N GLY A 366 21.08 -9.75 -16.28
CA GLY A 366 20.78 -11.15 -15.98
C GLY A 366 19.29 -11.45 -16.16
N ASP A 367 18.59 -11.69 -15.05
CA ASP A 367 17.16 -12.01 -15.03
C ASP A 367 16.25 -10.81 -14.67
N THR A 368 16.83 -9.62 -14.51
CA THR A 368 16.11 -8.39 -14.15
C THR A 368 16.01 -7.46 -15.35
N LEU A 369 14.81 -6.95 -15.64
CA LEU A 369 14.65 -5.78 -16.51
C LEU A 369 14.92 -4.53 -15.68
N ALA A 370 15.99 -3.81 -15.99
CA ALA A 370 16.24 -2.47 -15.47
C ALA A 370 15.65 -1.44 -16.45
N VAL A 371 14.91 -0.46 -15.94
CA VAL A 371 14.32 0.62 -16.73
C VAL A 371 14.80 1.95 -16.16
N ASP A 372 15.60 2.66 -16.95
CA ASP A 372 16.02 4.02 -16.66
C ASP A 372 14.99 5.00 -17.23
N THR A 373 14.49 5.93 -16.41
CA THR A 373 13.52 6.93 -16.85
C THR A 373 13.97 8.33 -16.46
N THR A 374 14.04 9.21 -17.45
CA THR A 374 14.42 10.63 -17.32
C THR A 374 13.39 11.53 -18.04
N ASN A 375 13.74 12.79 -18.32
CA ASN A 375 12.97 13.71 -19.14
C ASN A 375 11.51 13.92 -18.71
N PHE A 376 11.24 13.88 -17.41
CA PHE A 376 9.91 14.23 -16.90
C PHE A 376 9.62 15.72 -17.07
N THR A 377 8.35 16.06 -17.22
CA THR A 377 7.87 17.44 -17.25
C THR A 377 7.93 18.09 -15.87
N ALA A 378 8.32 19.36 -15.82
CA ALA A 378 8.26 20.21 -14.63
C ALA A 378 6.81 20.56 -14.19
N LYS A 379 5.79 20.04 -14.90
CA LYS A 379 4.36 20.30 -14.62
C LYS A 379 3.73 19.25 -13.71
N LYS A 380 4.49 18.26 -13.26
CA LYS A 380 4.04 17.22 -12.33
C LYS A 380 4.98 17.15 -11.14
N PRO A 381 4.55 16.56 -10.01
CA PRO A 381 5.40 16.44 -8.84
C PRO A 381 6.44 15.34 -9.02
N ALA A 382 7.53 15.45 -8.25
CA ALA A 382 8.57 14.42 -8.25
C ALA A 382 8.02 13.11 -7.66
N PHE A 383 7.25 13.21 -6.58
CA PHE A 383 6.64 12.07 -5.92
C PHE A 383 5.35 12.47 -5.21
N GLU A 384 4.41 11.53 -5.10
CA GLU A 384 3.21 11.66 -4.29
C GLU A 384 3.15 10.46 -3.36
N VAL A 385 3.00 10.71 -2.07
CA VAL A 385 2.92 9.63 -1.08
C VAL A 385 1.53 9.01 -1.17
N PRO A 386 1.40 7.68 -1.30
CA PRO A 386 0.09 7.04 -1.39
C PRO A 386 -0.84 7.44 -0.24
N GLY A 387 -2.05 7.89 -0.57
CA GLY A 387 -3.04 8.31 0.42
C GLY A 387 -2.73 9.65 1.09
N TYR A 388 -1.75 10.40 0.59
CA TYR A 388 -1.31 11.65 1.20
C TYR A 388 -1.18 12.78 0.16
N THR A 389 -1.68 13.94 0.55
CA THR A 389 -1.53 15.23 -0.14
C THR A 389 -0.99 16.19 0.92
N PRO A 390 -0.03 17.11 0.61
CA PRO A 390 0.37 17.62 -0.70
C PRO A 390 1.47 16.84 -1.43
N PRO A 391 1.56 16.97 -2.77
CA PRO A 391 2.59 16.33 -3.58
C PRO A 391 3.98 16.96 -3.37
N ILE A 392 5.04 16.18 -3.57
CA ILE A 392 6.41 16.58 -3.24
C ILE A 392 7.16 17.03 -4.50
N GLY A 393 7.66 18.27 -4.46
CA GLY A 393 8.65 18.76 -5.41
C GLY A 393 8.16 18.87 -6.86
N THR A 394 9.11 18.93 -7.79
CA THR A 394 8.87 18.94 -9.25
C THR A 394 9.62 17.80 -9.89
N ALA A 395 9.03 17.15 -10.89
CA ALA A 395 9.70 16.06 -11.58
C ALA A 395 10.81 16.51 -12.55
N GLU A 396 11.12 17.81 -12.66
CA GLU A 396 12.08 18.31 -13.64
C GLU A 396 13.48 17.65 -13.55
N ASP A 397 13.92 17.38 -12.33
CA ASP A 397 15.18 16.71 -12.00
C ASP A 397 15.00 15.25 -11.54
N LEU A 398 13.80 14.70 -11.73
CA LEU A 398 13.50 13.31 -11.38
C LEU A 398 14.25 12.35 -12.30
N HIS A 399 15.02 11.47 -11.67
CA HIS A 399 15.61 10.28 -12.28
C HIS A 399 15.06 9.06 -11.55
N LEU A 400 14.47 8.14 -12.32
CA LEU A 400 13.85 6.94 -11.79
C LEU A 400 14.52 5.72 -12.42
N VAL A 401 15.00 4.81 -11.58
CA VAL A 401 15.49 3.50 -12.01
C VAL A 401 14.58 2.43 -11.44
N GLU A 402 13.86 1.75 -12.31
CA GLU A 402 12.96 0.65 -11.96
C GLU A 402 13.59 -0.69 -12.31
N ARG A 403 13.25 -1.73 -11.55
CA ARG A 403 13.77 -3.09 -11.68
C ARG A 403 12.61 -4.06 -11.56
N PHE A 404 12.42 -4.88 -12.58
CA PHE A 404 11.40 -5.92 -12.61
C PHE A 404 12.09 -7.28 -12.66
N THR A 405 11.92 -8.09 -11.61
CA THR A 405 12.57 -9.39 -11.47
C THR A 405 11.51 -10.46 -11.21
N ARG A 406 11.33 -11.39 -12.16
CA ARG A 406 10.39 -12.50 -11.96
C ARG A 406 10.99 -13.52 -11.00
N ILE A 407 10.36 -13.69 -9.85
CA ILE A 407 10.83 -14.60 -8.81
C ILE A 407 10.38 -16.03 -9.13
N ASP A 408 9.10 -16.18 -9.49
CA ASP A 408 8.52 -17.45 -9.93
C ASP A 408 7.28 -17.22 -10.83
N ALA A 409 6.49 -18.27 -11.04
CA ALA A 409 5.30 -18.21 -11.88
C ALA A 409 4.24 -17.21 -11.36
N GLY A 410 4.14 -17.07 -10.04
CA GLY A 410 3.13 -16.30 -9.32
C GLY A 410 3.62 -14.97 -8.73
N LEU A 411 4.92 -14.67 -8.80
CA LEU A 411 5.48 -13.50 -8.13
C LEU A 411 6.49 -12.72 -9.01
N LEU A 412 6.28 -11.42 -9.09
CA LEU A 412 7.16 -10.44 -9.73
C LEU A 412 7.59 -9.41 -8.68
N GLU A 413 8.90 -9.30 -8.43
CA GLU A 413 9.44 -8.24 -7.60
C GLU A 413 9.61 -6.98 -8.46
N TYR A 414 8.98 -5.89 -8.04
CA TYR A 414 9.17 -4.55 -8.59
C TYR A 414 9.89 -3.69 -7.57
N GLU A 415 11.05 -3.18 -7.93
CA GLU A 415 11.82 -2.24 -7.12
C GLU A 415 12.05 -0.96 -7.91
N TYR A 416 11.96 0.19 -7.26
CA TYR A 416 12.32 1.46 -7.89
C TYR A 416 13.18 2.29 -6.97
N ARG A 417 14.18 2.94 -7.55
CA ARG A 417 15.00 3.97 -6.91
C ARG A 417 14.64 5.32 -7.49
N LEU A 418 14.22 6.23 -6.62
CA LEU A 418 13.87 7.60 -6.98
C LEU A 418 14.98 8.56 -6.55
N SER A 419 15.44 9.39 -7.49
CA SER A 419 16.36 10.50 -7.22
C SER A 419 15.78 11.82 -7.75
N SER A 420 15.61 12.80 -6.87
CA SER A 420 15.26 14.18 -7.23
C SER A 420 15.92 15.09 -6.20
N PRO A 421 17.16 15.55 -6.45
CA PRO A 421 17.93 16.37 -5.51
C PRO A 421 17.26 17.69 -5.11
N ALA A 422 16.37 18.23 -5.93
CA ALA A 422 15.54 19.38 -5.59
C ALA A 422 14.42 19.03 -4.61
N SER A 423 13.98 17.77 -4.57
CA SER A 423 12.85 17.32 -3.76
C SER A 423 13.28 16.66 -2.45
N PHE A 424 14.29 15.79 -2.50
CA PHE A 424 14.74 14.98 -1.37
C PHE A 424 16.23 15.17 -1.09
N THR A 425 16.60 15.12 0.18
CA THR A 425 18.00 15.21 0.64
C THR A 425 18.89 14.05 0.18
N ARG A 426 18.28 12.90 -0.14
CA ARG A 426 18.93 11.72 -0.73
C ARG A 426 17.91 10.91 -1.53
N PRO A 427 18.33 10.05 -2.47
CA PRO A 427 17.43 9.09 -3.11
C PRO A 427 16.86 8.09 -2.11
N PHE A 428 15.73 7.48 -2.47
CA PHE A 428 15.15 6.36 -1.75
C PHE A 428 14.80 5.21 -2.71
N THR A 429 14.66 4.01 -2.16
CA THR A 429 14.26 2.80 -2.88
C THR A 429 13.05 2.17 -2.20
N ALA A 430 12.03 1.86 -2.99
CA ALA A 430 10.88 1.07 -2.54
C ALA A 430 10.76 -0.22 -3.33
N ARG A 431 10.15 -1.23 -2.72
CA ARG A 431 10.00 -2.57 -3.27
C ARG A 431 8.61 -3.12 -3.03
N ILE A 432 7.97 -3.60 -4.08
CA ILE A 432 6.60 -4.10 -4.10
C ILE A 432 6.60 -5.52 -4.68
N MET A 433 5.90 -6.44 -4.02
CA MET A 433 5.73 -7.81 -4.49
C MET A 433 4.42 -7.93 -5.26
N MET A 434 4.50 -8.05 -6.58
CA MET A 434 3.34 -8.15 -7.45
C MET A 434 2.95 -9.61 -7.67
N LYS A 435 1.67 -9.92 -7.48
CA LYS A 435 1.12 -11.27 -7.61
C LYS A 435 0.57 -11.49 -9.01
N ALA A 436 0.85 -12.64 -9.62
CA ALA A 436 0.25 -12.96 -10.91
C ALA A 436 -1.26 -13.14 -10.78
N SER A 437 -2.01 -12.55 -11.69
CA SER A 437 -3.46 -12.72 -11.79
C SER A 437 -3.86 -13.39 -13.10
N THR A 438 -4.88 -14.24 -13.03
CA THR A 438 -5.56 -14.81 -14.20
C THR A 438 -6.80 -14.00 -14.59
N ASP A 439 -7.13 -12.97 -13.83
CA ASP A 439 -8.28 -12.11 -14.07
C ASP A 439 -8.06 -11.25 -15.31
N LYS A 440 -9.14 -10.63 -15.79
CA LYS A 440 -9.08 -9.72 -16.93
C LYS A 440 -8.85 -8.32 -16.43
N LEU A 441 -7.94 -7.62 -17.09
CA LEU A 441 -7.83 -6.18 -16.99
C LEU A 441 -8.95 -5.54 -17.81
N TYR A 442 -9.75 -4.70 -17.19
CA TYR A 442 -10.81 -3.94 -17.85
C TYR A 442 -10.36 -2.50 -18.11
N GLU A 443 -11.03 -1.83 -19.04
CA GLU A 443 -10.78 -0.43 -19.33
C GLU A 443 -11.24 0.44 -18.15
N TYR A 444 -10.36 1.32 -17.68
CA TYR A 444 -10.75 2.46 -16.86
C TYR A 444 -11.18 3.61 -17.78
N ALA A 445 -12.49 3.77 -17.97
CA ALA A 445 -13.03 4.77 -18.88
C ALA A 445 -13.01 6.18 -18.24
N CYS A 446 -11.81 6.75 -18.08
CA CYS A 446 -11.62 7.99 -17.31
C CYS A 446 -12.40 9.19 -17.87
N HIS A 447 -12.61 9.25 -19.19
CA HIS A 447 -13.32 10.35 -19.83
C HIS A 447 -14.80 10.06 -20.07
N GLU A 448 -15.16 8.83 -20.41
CA GLU A 448 -16.51 8.43 -20.79
C GLU A 448 -17.46 8.51 -19.59
N GLY A 449 -18.34 9.50 -19.59
CA GLY A 449 -19.27 9.74 -18.48
C GLY A 449 -18.66 10.49 -17.30
N ASN A 450 -17.43 11.00 -17.44
CA ASN A 450 -16.83 11.90 -16.44
C ASN A 450 -17.40 13.32 -16.59
N TYR A 451 -18.43 13.61 -15.78
CA TYR A 451 -19.05 14.94 -15.69
C TYR A 451 -18.45 15.81 -14.59
N ALA A 452 -17.51 15.27 -13.80
CA ALA A 452 -17.03 15.89 -12.57
C ALA A 452 -16.36 17.23 -12.85
N MET A 453 -15.39 17.29 -13.76
CA MET A 453 -14.70 18.53 -14.13
C MET A 453 -15.68 19.63 -14.55
N GLY A 454 -16.65 19.32 -15.42
CA GLY A 454 -17.65 20.28 -15.85
C GLY A 454 -18.57 20.75 -14.70
N ALA A 455 -18.92 19.84 -13.79
CA ALA A 455 -19.72 20.15 -12.61
C ALA A 455 -18.96 21.03 -11.61
N ILE A 456 -17.71 20.69 -11.30
CA ILE A 456 -16.82 21.45 -10.41
C ILE A 456 -16.68 22.89 -10.89
N LEU A 457 -16.35 23.08 -12.18
CA LEU A 457 -16.18 24.42 -12.74
C LEU A 457 -17.48 25.23 -12.75
N ARG A 458 -18.64 24.60 -13.06
CA ARG A 458 -19.95 25.26 -12.97
C ARG A 458 -20.29 25.63 -11.53
N GLY A 459 -20.01 24.76 -10.56
CA GLY A 459 -20.17 25.02 -9.13
C GLY A 459 -19.36 26.24 -8.70
N ALA A 460 -18.09 26.31 -9.09
CA ALA A 460 -17.23 27.46 -8.82
C ALA A 460 -17.82 28.77 -9.39
N ARG A 461 -18.32 28.76 -10.63
CA ARG A 461 -18.95 29.97 -11.23
C ARG A 461 -20.25 30.37 -10.52
N ALA A 462 -21.05 29.40 -10.08
CA ALA A 462 -22.27 29.68 -9.34
C ALA A 462 -21.95 30.30 -7.96
N GLN A 463 -20.92 29.81 -7.27
CA GLN A 463 -20.48 30.37 -6.00
C GLN A 463 -19.97 31.81 -6.16
N GLU A 464 -19.17 32.11 -7.19
CA GLU A 464 -18.73 33.48 -7.47
C GLU A 464 -19.89 34.46 -7.69
N GLN A 465 -20.98 34.01 -8.32
CA GLN A 465 -22.18 34.84 -8.50
C GLN A 465 -22.88 35.13 -7.17
N ARG A 466 -23.01 34.13 -6.29
CA ARG A 466 -23.55 34.31 -4.93
C ARG A 466 -22.68 35.26 -4.12
N ASP A 467 -21.36 35.11 -4.26
CA ASP A 467 -20.32 36.00 -3.78
C ASP A 467 -20.60 37.47 -3.98
N ARG A 468 -20.63 37.81 -5.28
CA ARG A 468 -20.85 39.18 -5.76
C ARG A 468 -22.19 39.74 -5.28
N ALA A 469 -23.23 38.92 -5.29
CA ALA A 469 -24.56 39.33 -4.83
C ALA A 469 -24.64 39.55 -3.31
N ALA A 470 -23.74 38.93 -2.53
CA ALA A 470 -23.67 39.15 -1.07
C ALA A 470 -22.78 40.35 -0.69
N SER A 471 -21.87 40.77 -1.58
CA SER A 471 -21.01 41.94 -1.39
C SER A 471 -21.61 43.27 -1.87
N ASP A 472 -22.67 43.20 -2.67
CA ASP A 472 -23.48 44.34 -3.15
C ASP A 472 -24.65 44.61 -2.19
#